data_AF-A0A2H6LR06-F1
#
_entry.id   AF-A0A2H6LR06-F1
#
_cell.length_a   1.000
_cell.length_b   1.000
_cell.length_c   1.000
_cell.angle_alpha   90.00
_cell.angle_beta   90.00
_cell.angle_gamma   90.00
#
_symmetry.space_group_name_H-M   'P 1'
#
loop_
_entity.id
_entity.type
_entity.pdbx_description
1 polymer ?
#
loop_
_entity_poly.entity_id
_entity_poly.type
_entity_poly.pdbx_seq_one_letter_code
_entity_poly.pdbx_strand_id
1 'polypeptide(L)'
;MKPRRCKHSTDLDLFLEFPATKTHLADLLGVARSTLVAWENIAFWRIESFRNAYPKAHDGNIDRESPLSPYQAWVLSRVGRLMAQLRRSERVKGYILKNQPDFSRYRYQQAFQQLQIKKGA
;
A
#
# COMPACT_ATOMS: atom_id res chain seq x y z
N MET A 1 13.77 -6.10 1.85
CA MET A 1 14.39 -5.26 2.89
C MET A 1 13.45 -5.30 4.09
N LYS A 2 13.90 -5.76 5.25
CA LYS A 2 13.05 -5.84 6.46
C LYS A 2 12.89 -4.44 7.08
N PRO A 3 11.79 -4.14 7.76
CA PRO A 3 11.63 -2.86 8.45
C PRO A 3 12.72 -2.72 9.52
N ARG A 4 13.31 -1.53 9.61
CA ARG A 4 14.47 -1.25 10.49
C ARG A 4 14.06 -1.07 11.94
N ARG A 5 12.82 -0.63 12.20
CA ARG A 5 12.34 -0.28 13.55
C ARG A 5 11.45 -1.35 14.21
N CYS A 6 10.73 -2.16 13.43
CA CYS A 6 9.87 -3.22 13.97
C CYS A 6 9.88 -4.43 13.03
N LYS A 7 10.26 -5.62 13.51
CA LYS A 7 10.32 -6.83 12.65
C LYS A 7 8.94 -7.26 12.11
N HIS A 8 7.86 -6.81 12.75
CA HIS A 8 6.49 -7.26 12.50
C HIS A 8 5.59 -6.22 11.85
N SER A 9 6.07 -4.99 11.62
CA SER A 9 5.25 -3.89 11.11
C SER A 9 4.72 -4.12 9.69
N THR A 10 5.25 -5.10 8.96
CA THR A 10 4.80 -5.50 7.62
C THR A 10 4.10 -6.86 7.60
N ASP A 11 3.82 -7.45 8.77
CA ASP A 11 3.18 -8.77 8.83
C ASP A 11 1.66 -8.68 8.61
N LEU A 12 1.07 -7.50 8.88
CA LEU A 12 -0.35 -7.23 8.76
C LEU A 12 -0.63 -6.16 7.70
N ASP A 13 -1.83 -6.22 7.13
CA ASP A 13 -2.33 -5.14 6.28
C ASP A 13 -2.72 -3.95 7.17
N LEU A 14 -2.30 -2.75 6.76
CA LEU A 14 -2.59 -1.51 7.47
C LEU A 14 -3.88 -0.90 6.93
N PHE A 15 -4.79 -0.53 7.82
CA PHE A 15 -6.03 0.16 7.49
C PHE A 15 -6.05 1.50 8.21
N LEU A 16 -6.02 2.58 7.43
CA LEU A 16 -6.10 3.94 7.95
C LEU A 16 -7.51 4.49 7.77
N GLU A 17 -7.91 5.39 8.66
CA GLU A 17 -9.21 6.08 8.56
C GLU A 17 -9.09 7.41 7.78
N PHE A 18 -7.87 7.92 7.62
CA PHE A 18 -7.57 9.20 6.99
C PHE A 18 -6.40 9.09 5.99
N PRO A 19 -6.28 10.02 5.03
CA PRO A 19 -5.14 10.07 4.11
C PRO A 19 -3.82 10.32 4.85
N ALA A 20 -2.75 9.65 4.43
CA ALA A 20 -1.44 9.72 5.07
C ALA A 20 -0.34 10.16 4.11
N THR A 21 0.59 10.99 4.57
CA THR A 21 1.79 11.31 3.79
C THR A 21 2.71 10.09 3.71
N LYS A 22 3.56 10.04 2.67
CA LYS A 22 4.56 8.96 2.51
C LYS A 22 5.49 8.86 3.72
N THR A 23 5.85 9.99 4.31
CA THR A 23 6.70 10.02 5.51
C THR A 23 5.98 9.37 6.69
N HIS A 24 4.74 9.80 6.97
CA HIS A 24 3.95 9.24 8.06
C HIS A 24 3.72 7.73 7.88
N LEU A 25 3.38 7.29 6.67
CA LEU A 25 3.19 5.87 6.38
C LEU A 25 4.49 5.07 6.52
N ALA A 26 5.64 5.62 6.13
CA ALA A 26 6.93 4.96 6.29
C ALA A 26 7.28 4.77 7.77
N ASP A 27 6.99 5.77 8.61
CA ASP A 27 7.19 5.71 10.06
C ASP A 27 6.29 4.65 10.69
N LEU A 28 4.99 4.62 10.34
CA LEU A 28 4.05 3.59 10.81
C LEU A 28 4.50 2.17 10.44
N LEU A 29 4.98 2.00 9.20
CA LEU A 29 5.47 0.71 8.71
C LEU A 29 6.90 0.40 9.17
N GLY A 30 7.58 1.29 9.90
CA GLY A 30 8.94 1.09 10.39
C GLY A 30 10.00 0.93 9.29
N VAL A 31 9.76 1.50 8.10
CA VAL A 31 10.65 1.45 6.93
C VAL A 31 11.19 2.83 6.58
N ALA A 32 12.25 2.90 5.77
CA ALA A 32 12.70 4.17 5.24
C ALA A 32 11.72 4.71 4.18
N ARG A 33 11.56 6.04 4.11
CA ARG A 33 10.74 6.69 3.07
C ARG A 33 11.13 6.25 1.65
N SER A 34 12.43 6.09 1.38
CA SER A 34 12.92 5.60 0.07
C SER A 34 12.45 4.18 -0.25
N THR A 35 12.34 3.31 0.76
CA THR A 35 11.78 1.96 0.60
C THR A 35 10.30 2.03 0.25
N LEU A 36 9.54 2.90 0.93
CA LEU A 36 8.12 3.11 0.62
C LEU A 36 7.92 3.65 -0.80
N VAL A 37 8.77 4.59 -1.25
CA VAL A 37 8.75 5.11 -2.64
C VAL A 37 9.03 3.99 -3.65
N ALA A 38 9.93 3.05 -3.33
CA ALA A 38 10.18 1.90 -4.21
C ALA A 38 8.94 0.99 -4.32
N TRP A 39 8.22 0.78 -3.22
CA TRP A 39 6.96 0.02 -3.22
C TRP A 39 5.85 0.74 -3.97
N GLU A 40 5.76 2.06 -3.78
CA GLU A 40 4.85 2.95 -4.50
C GLU A 40 5.06 2.85 -6.00
N ASN A 41 6.31 2.88 -6.49
CA ASN A 41 6.60 2.70 -7.91
C ASN A 41 6.12 1.33 -8.43
N ILE A 42 6.28 0.25 -7.66
CA ILE A 42 5.76 -1.06 -8.05
C ILE A 42 4.24 -1.03 -8.15
N ALA A 43 3.57 -0.51 -7.12
CA ALA A 43 2.11 -0.43 -7.06
C ALA A 43 1.55 0.46 -8.19
N PHE A 44 2.13 1.64 -8.40
CA PHE A 44 1.73 2.61 -9.42
C PHE A 44 1.72 2.02 -10.82
N TRP A 45 2.77 1.26 -11.18
CA TRP A 45 2.88 0.69 -12.52
C TRP A 45 2.13 -0.63 -12.69
N ARG A 46 1.86 -1.36 -11.61
CA ARG A 46 1.26 -2.71 -11.68
C ARG A 46 -0.20 -2.76 -11.27
N ILE A 47 -0.72 -1.79 -10.54
CA ILE A 47 -2.08 -1.80 -9.99
C ILE A 47 -2.81 -0.56 -10.50
N GLU A 48 -3.69 -0.75 -11.48
CA GLU A 48 -4.41 0.36 -12.12
C GLU A 48 -5.28 1.14 -11.12
N SER A 49 -6.03 0.44 -10.27
CA SER A 49 -6.87 1.06 -9.25
C SER A 49 -6.08 1.90 -8.23
N PHE A 50 -4.81 1.55 -7.98
CA PHE A 50 -3.90 2.33 -7.13
C PHE A 50 -3.47 3.63 -7.81
N ARG A 51 -3.14 3.55 -9.10
CA ARG A 51 -2.79 4.72 -9.91
C ARG A 51 -3.96 5.70 -10.01
N ASN A 52 -5.15 5.18 -10.29
CA ASN A 52 -6.38 5.97 -10.46
C ASN A 52 -6.92 6.52 -9.12
N ALA A 53 -6.31 6.18 -7.99
CA ALA A 53 -6.66 6.75 -6.69
C ALA A 53 -5.94 8.08 -6.40
N TYR A 54 -4.91 8.45 -7.17
CA TYR A 54 -4.29 9.75 -7.04
C TYR A 54 -5.16 10.85 -7.67
N PRO A 55 -5.20 12.05 -7.06
CA PRO A 55 -5.83 13.20 -7.67
C PRO A 55 -5.07 13.66 -8.92
N LYS A 56 -5.78 14.34 -9.82
CA LYS A 56 -5.16 15.03 -10.95
C LYS A 56 -4.71 16.43 -10.50
N ALA A 57 -3.50 16.80 -10.87
CA ALA A 57 -2.99 18.16 -10.74
C ALA A 57 -3.68 19.10 -11.74
N HIS A 58 -3.39 20.39 -11.60
CA HIS A 58 -3.94 21.47 -12.42
C HIS A 58 -3.58 21.35 -13.91
N ASP A 59 -2.47 20.67 -14.23
CA ASP A 59 -2.00 20.35 -15.57
C ASP A 59 -2.61 19.05 -16.14
N GLY A 60 -3.50 18.40 -15.37
CA GLY A 60 -4.12 17.12 -15.73
C GLY A 60 -3.24 15.89 -15.48
N ASN A 61 -1.98 16.08 -15.05
CA ASN A 61 -1.10 14.98 -14.68
C ASN A 61 -1.48 14.41 -13.30
N ILE A 62 -0.97 13.22 -13.00
CA ILE A 62 -1.22 12.59 -11.70
C ILE A 62 -0.34 13.25 -10.64
N ASP A 63 -0.95 13.82 -9.61
CA ASP A 63 -0.21 14.35 -8.46
C ASP A 63 0.22 13.20 -7.54
N ARG A 64 1.51 12.87 -7.62
CA ARG A 64 2.11 11.80 -6.80
C ARG A 64 2.61 12.29 -5.45
N GLU A 65 2.62 13.59 -5.19
CA GLU A 65 3.01 14.15 -3.90
C GLU A 65 1.81 14.34 -2.97
N SER A 66 0.59 14.22 -3.48
CA SER A 66 -0.63 14.19 -2.68
C SER A 66 -0.57 13.12 -1.58
N PRO A 67 -1.19 13.35 -0.41
CA PRO A 67 -1.38 12.32 0.61
C PRO A 67 -2.00 11.04 0.04
N LEU A 68 -1.50 9.89 0.47
CA LEU A 68 -2.01 8.58 0.09
C LEU A 68 -3.37 8.35 0.73
N SER A 69 -4.36 7.99 -0.07
CA SER A 69 -5.66 7.54 0.42
C SER A 69 -5.54 6.29 1.31
N PRO A 70 -6.52 6.01 2.19
CA PRO A 70 -6.56 4.76 2.97
C PRO A 70 -6.36 3.48 2.16
N TYR A 71 -6.97 3.42 0.97
CA TYR A 71 -6.81 2.31 0.04
C TYR A 71 -5.36 2.19 -0.47
N GLN A 72 -4.72 3.31 -0.83
CA GLN A 72 -3.33 3.30 -1.27
C GLN A 72 -2.39 2.89 -0.13
N ALA A 73 -2.61 3.38 1.09
CA ALA A 73 -1.85 2.97 2.26
C ALA A 73 -1.96 1.45 2.51
N TRP A 74 -3.18 0.90 2.41
CA TRP A 74 -3.43 -0.53 2.49
C TRP A 74 -2.69 -1.33 1.41
N VAL A 75 -2.75 -0.90 0.15
CA VAL A 75 -2.00 -1.54 -0.95
C VAL A 75 -0.50 -1.55 -0.65
N LEU A 76 0.07 -0.44 -0.18
CA LEU A 76 1.50 -0.36 0.13
C LEU A 76 1.90 -1.24 1.30
N SER A 77 1.06 -1.39 2.32
CA SER A 77 1.30 -2.34 3.41
C SER A 77 1.37 -3.78 2.90
N ARG A 78 0.46 -4.16 1.99
CA ARG A 78 0.41 -5.47 1.37
C ARG A 78 1.62 -5.73 0.45
N VAL A 79 2.02 -4.73 -0.33
CA VAL A 79 3.26 -4.79 -1.13
C VAL A 79 4.47 -4.95 -0.21
N GLY A 80 4.51 -4.25 0.93
CA GLY A 80 5.53 -4.40 1.96
C GLY A 80 5.63 -5.82 2.49
N ARG A 81 4.48 -6.45 2.78
CA ARG A 81 4.41 -7.86 3.19
C ARG A 81 4.97 -8.80 2.13
N LEU A 82 4.57 -8.62 0.87
CA LEU A 82 5.10 -9.40 -0.24
C LEU A 82 6.61 -9.20 -0.43
N MET A 83 7.10 -7.97 -0.23
CA MET A 83 8.52 -7.67 -0.27
C MET A 83 9.30 -8.34 0.88
N ALA A 84 8.68 -8.51 2.05
CA ALA A 84 9.27 -9.25 3.17
C ALA A 84 9.32 -10.76 2.89
N GLN A 85 8.28 -11.32 2.28
CA GLN A 85 8.17 -12.75 1.97
C GLN A 85 9.01 -13.17 0.75
N LEU A 86 8.84 -12.48 -0.39
CA LEU A 86 9.44 -12.88 -1.67
C LEU A 86 10.85 -12.33 -1.87
N ARG A 87 11.24 -11.31 -1.09
CA ARG A 87 12.56 -10.64 -1.05
C ARG A 87 13.07 -10.02 -2.36
N ARG A 88 12.41 -10.24 -3.50
CA ARG A 88 12.78 -9.73 -4.83
C ARG A 88 11.63 -8.97 -5.47
N SER A 89 11.89 -7.75 -5.93
CA SER A 89 10.91 -6.87 -6.59
C SER A 89 10.25 -7.52 -7.80
N GLU A 90 11.00 -8.24 -8.63
CA GLU A 90 10.45 -8.93 -9.81
C GLU A 90 9.44 -10.03 -9.45
N ARG A 91 9.67 -10.75 -8.34
CA ARG A 91 8.70 -11.74 -7.85
C ARG A 91 7.43 -11.08 -7.34
N VAL A 92 7.56 -9.93 -6.67
CA VAL A 92 6.40 -9.14 -6.24
C VAL A 92 5.60 -8.61 -7.43
N LYS A 93 6.28 -8.05 -8.45
CA LYS A 93 5.64 -7.63 -9.70
C LYS A 93 4.90 -8.78 -10.38
N GLY A 94 5.53 -9.95 -10.49
CA GLY A 94 4.91 -11.15 -11.08
C GLY A 94 3.72 -11.67 -10.26
N TYR A 95 3.79 -11.59 -8.93
CA TYR A 95 2.68 -11.95 -8.06
C TYR A 95 1.49 -11.00 -8.26
N ILE A 96 1.72 -9.69 -8.25
CA ILE A 96 0.66 -8.69 -8.47
C ILE A 96 0.00 -8.92 -9.82
N LEU A 97 0.79 -9.17 -10.87
CA LEU A 97 0.25 -9.40 -12.21
C LEU A 97 -0.69 -10.61 -12.27
N LYS A 98 -0.34 -11.70 -11.57
CA LYS A 98 -1.17 -12.92 -11.51
C LYS A 98 -2.38 -12.78 -10.60
N ASN A 99 -2.32 -11.89 -9.60
CA ASN A 99 -3.32 -11.76 -8.54
C ASN A 99 -3.85 -10.32 -8.45
N GLN A 100 -4.11 -9.68 -9.59
CA GLN A 100 -4.68 -8.32 -9.64
C GLN A 100 -5.93 -8.13 -8.76
N PRO A 101 -6.88 -9.10 -8.70
CA PRO A 101 -8.07 -8.96 -7.86
C PRO A 101 -7.77 -8.76 -6.38
N ASP A 102 -6.64 -9.27 -5.89
CA ASP A 102 -6.23 -9.14 -4.48
C ASP A 102 -5.90 -7.69 -4.10
N PHE A 103 -5.65 -6.83 -5.08
CA PHE A 103 -5.37 -5.42 -4.87
C PHE A 103 -6.56 -4.52 -5.21
N SER A 104 -7.72 -5.10 -5.55
CA SER A 104 -8.90 -4.33 -5.92
C SER A 104 -9.49 -3.52 -4.75
N ARG A 105 -10.20 -2.43 -5.07
CA ARG A 105 -10.98 -1.67 -4.07
C ARG A 105 -12.04 -2.53 -3.38
N TYR A 106 -12.61 -3.50 -4.10
CA TYR A 106 -13.56 -4.45 -3.54
C TYR A 106 -12.94 -5.30 -2.42
N ARG A 107 -11.74 -5.85 -2.66
CA ARG A 107 -11.02 -6.60 -1.61
C ARG A 107 -10.65 -5.74 -0.41
N TYR A 108 -10.27 -4.49 -0.64
CA TYR A 108 -10.04 -3.53 0.44
C TYR A 108 -11.31 -3.33 1.29
N GLN A 109 -12.45 -3.05 0.65
CA GLN A 109 -13.72 -2.82 1.33
C GLN A 109 -14.16 -4.04 2.16
N GLN A 110 -14.07 -5.24 1.59
CA GLN A 110 -14.37 -6.48 2.32
C GLN A 110 -13.50 -6.63 3.57
N ALA A 111 -12.19 -6.43 3.44
CA ALA A 111 -11.28 -6.58 4.57
C ALA A 111 -11.50 -5.50 5.64
N PHE A 112 -11.81 -4.26 5.22
CA PHE A 112 -12.11 -3.16 6.13
C PHE A 112 -13.42 -3.40 6.90
N GLN A 113 -14.48 -3.88 6.23
CA GLN A 113 -15.75 -4.21 6.87
C GLN A 113 -15.60 -5.30 7.93
N GLN A 114 -14.82 -6.35 7.65
CA GLN A 114 -14.55 -7.41 8.63
C GLN A 114 -13.86 -6.89 9.90
N LEU A 115 -12.98 -5.89 9.77
CA LEU A 115 -12.34 -5.26 10.93
C LEU A 115 -13.31 -4.40 11.74
N GLN A 116 -14.22 -3.69 11.08
CA GLN A 116 -15.25 -2.89 11.76
C GLN A 116 -16.21 -3.78 12.56
N ILE A 117 -16.64 -4.90 11.99
CA ILE A 117 -17.51 -5.88 12.69
C ILE A 117 -16.82 -6.42 13.95
N LYS A 118 -15.52 -6.72 13.88
CA LYS A 118 -14.75 -7.22 15.03
C LYS A 118 -14.50 -6.17 16.13
N LYS A 119 -14.59 -4.88 15.83
CA LYS A 119 -14.47 -3.81 16.84
C LYS A 119 -15.78 -3.54 17.58
N GLY A 120 -16.92 -3.94 16.99
CA GLY A 120 -18.25 -3.72 17.55
C GLY A 120 -18.85 -4.92 18.29
N ALA A 121 -18.12 -6.04 18.40
CA ALA A 121 -18.48 -7.23 19.16
C ALA A 121 -17.60 -7.34 20.41
#